data_AF-A0A5X9GHL6-F1
#
_entry.id   AF-A0A5X9GHL6-F1
#
_cell.length_a   1.000
_cell.length_b   1.000
_cell.length_c   1.000
_cell.angle_alpha   90.00
_cell.angle_beta   90.00
_cell.angle_gamma   90.00
#
_symmetry.space_group_name_H-M   'P 1'
#
loop_
_entity.id
_entity.type
_entity.pdbx_description
1 polymer ?
#
loop_
_entity_poly.entity_id
_entity_poly.type
_entity_poly.pdbx_seq_one_letter_code
_entity_poly.pdbx_strand_id
1 'polypeptide(L)'
;MNIELRHLRYFVAVAEELHFGRAAARLNISQPPLSQQIQILEQQVGARLLARTNRSVALTAAGRQFLVDSRHILSLVNDAAARAERLHQGEAGEIRIGFTSSAPFIRAVSHTFSLFRQSYPGVHMQTREMNTREQIAPLNEGVLDIGLLRNTPLPDTLNREVILHEPLMAMIPREHRLAQKPVVSLTELAEEPFV
;
A
#
# COMPACT_ATOMS: atom_id res chain seq x y z
N MET A 1 -15.42 -9.79 22.94
CA MET A 1 -14.20 -9.11 22.48
C MET A 1 -14.48 -7.61 22.46
N ASN A 2 -13.75 -6.81 23.23
CA ASN A 2 -13.90 -5.35 23.31
C ASN A 2 -12.58 -4.67 22.89
N ILE A 3 -12.31 -4.65 21.57
CA ILE A 3 -11.13 -4.02 21.00
C ILE A 3 -11.52 -2.66 20.45
N GLU A 4 -10.86 -1.61 20.95
CA GLU A 4 -11.06 -0.23 20.52
C GLU A 4 -9.88 0.23 19.64
N LEU A 5 -10.11 1.25 18.80
CA LEU A 5 -9.07 1.79 17.91
C LEU A 5 -7.83 2.31 18.65
N ARG A 6 -7.99 2.79 19.90
CA ARG A 6 -6.85 3.18 20.74
C ARG A 6 -5.93 2.00 21.04
N HIS A 7 -6.47 0.79 21.23
CA HIS A 7 -5.66 -0.40 21.48
C HIS A 7 -4.78 -0.71 20.27
N LEU A 8 -5.33 -0.60 19.05
CA LEU A 8 -4.57 -0.77 17.81
C LEU A 8 -3.47 0.28 17.67
N ARG A 9 -3.79 1.56 17.90
CA ARG A 9 -2.80 2.66 17.85
C ARG A 9 -1.66 2.44 18.84
N TYR A 10 -1.98 2.01 20.06
CA TYR A 10 -1.00 1.71 21.10
C TYR A 10 -0.12 0.52 20.73
N PHE A 11 -0.71 -0.55 20.21
CA PHE A 11 0.03 -1.73 19.77
C PHE A 11 0.97 -1.40 18.61
N VAL A 12 0.49 -0.69 17.58
CA VAL A 12 1.32 -0.25 16.44
C VAL A 12 2.52 0.56 16.92
N ALA A 13 2.31 1.52 17.83
CA ALA A 13 3.41 2.32 18.38
C ALA A 13 4.48 1.45 19.08
N VAL A 14 4.06 0.48 19.91
CA VAL A 14 5.00 -0.42 20.59
C VAL A 14 5.69 -1.39 19.63
N ALA A 15 4.96 -1.88 18.62
CA ALA A 15 5.47 -2.79 17.61
C ALA A 15 6.51 -2.14 16.69
N GLU A 16 6.36 -0.86 16.40
CA GLU A 16 7.31 -0.07 15.60
C GLU A 16 8.53 0.34 16.41
N GLU A 17 8.33 0.80 17.66
CA GLU A 17 9.43 1.24 18.51
C GLU A 17 10.23 0.09 19.11
N LEU A 18 9.61 -1.09 19.25
CA LEU A 18 10.12 -2.22 20.05
C LEU A 18 10.58 -1.78 21.45
N HIS A 19 9.94 -0.74 21.99
CA HIS A 19 10.30 -0.12 23.25
C HIS A 19 9.11 0.65 23.84
N PHE A 20 8.65 0.26 25.02
CA PHE A 20 7.47 0.87 25.66
C PHE A 20 7.66 2.35 26.01
N GLY A 21 8.82 2.74 26.55
CA GLY A 21 9.11 4.15 26.86
C GLY A 21 9.06 5.07 25.63
N ARG A 22 9.74 4.72 24.54
CA ARG A 22 9.68 5.48 23.27
C ARG A 22 8.27 5.51 22.68
N ALA A 23 7.55 4.38 22.70
CA ALA A 23 6.18 4.32 22.22
C ALA A 23 5.24 5.23 23.05
N ALA A 24 5.40 5.24 24.38
CA ALA A 24 4.62 6.09 25.27
C ALA A 24 4.92 7.58 25.01
N ALA A 25 6.20 7.94 24.83
CA ALA A 25 6.60 9.29 24.46
C ALA A 25 6.00 9.72 23.11
N ARG A 26 6.04 8.87 22.09
CA ARG A 26 5.41 9.11 20.78
C ARG A 26 3.90 9.33 20.88
N LEU A 27 3.25 8.67 21.83
CA LEU A 27 1.81 8.78 22.08
C LEU A 27 1.45 9.90 23.06
N ASN A 28 2.43 10.66 23.58
CA ASN A 28 2.25 11.67 24.63
C ASN A 28 1.53 11.13 25.88
N ILE A 29 1.86 9.91 26.29
CA ILE A 29 1.34 9.28 27.51
C ILE A 29 2.48 8.70 28.35
N SER A 30 2.19 8.33 29.59
CA SER A 30 3.15 7.61 30.43
C SER A 30 3.22 6.12 30.06
N GLN A 31 4.33 5.47 30.38
CA GLN A 31 4.53 4.05 30.07
C GLN A 31 3.58 3.08 30.82
N PRO A 32 3.25 3.25 32.11
CA PRO A 32 2.38 2.33 32.84
C PRO A 32 1.01 2.09 32.17
N PRO A 33 0.23 3.13 31.77
CA PRO A 33 -1.05 2.91 31.08
C PRO A 33 -0.86 2.26 29.71
N LEU A 34 0.22 2.55 28.98
CA LEU A 34 0.50 1.87 27.71
C LEU A 34 0.67 0.36 27.91
N SER A 35 1.49 -0.05 28.89
CA SER A 35 1.71 -1.48 29.17
C SER A 35 0.42 -2.21 29.54
N GLN A 36 -0.41 -1.59 30.40
CA GLN A 36 -1.71 -2.13 30.80
C GLN A 36 -2.64 -2.32 29.60
N GLN A 37 -2.71 -1.33 28.72
CA GLN A 37 -3.58 -1.38 27.54
C GLN A 37 -3.13 -2.45 26.54
N ILE A 38 -1.83 -2.68 26.38
CA ILE A 38 -1.33 -3.81 25.58
C ILE A 38 -1.67 -5.15 26.22
N GLN A 39 -1.57 -5.28 27.56
CA GLN A 39 -1.97 -6.51 28.24
C GLN A 39 -3.47 -6.80 28.06
N ILE A 40 -4.32 -5.78 28.17
CA ILE A 40 -5.76 -5.89 27.91
C ILE A 40 -5.99 -6.33 26.46
N LEU A 41 -5.28 -5.75 25.48
CA LEU A 41 -5.39 -6.15 24.09
C LEU A 41 -5.00 -7.62 23.87
N GLU A 42 -3.86 -8.06 24.42
CA GLU A 42 -3.40 -9.46 24.34
C GLU A 42 -4.43 -10.42 24.96
N GLN A 43 -5.08 -10.04 26.06
CA GLN A 43 -6.18 -10.80 26.66
C GLN A 43 -7.42 -10.86 25.76
N GLN A 44 -7.82 -9.74 25.14
CA GLN A 44 -8.98 -9.68 24.25
C GLN A 44 -8.76 -10.49 22.95
N VAL A 45 -7.54 -10.48 22.43
CA VAL A 45 -7.14 -11.28 21.25
C VAL A 45 -6.96 -12.76 21.62
N GLY A 46 -6.65 -13.07 22.89
CA GLY A 46 -6.38 -14.43 23.34
C GLY A 46 -4.99 -14.95 22.94
N ALA A 47 -4.08 -14.04 22.56
CA ALA A 47 -2.72 -14.38 22.14
C ALA A 47 -1.72 -13.33 22.61
N ARG A 48 -0.49 -13.77 22.92
CA ARG A 48 0.64 -12.84 23.09
C ARG A 48 1.05 -12.28 21.75
N LEU A 49 1.01 -10.97 21.63
CA LEU A 49 1.44 -10.20 20.46
C LEU A 49 2.90 -9.78 20.60
N LEU A 50 3.39 -9.61 21.83
CA LEU A 50 4.77 -9.23 22.12
C LEU A 50 5.46 -10.29 22.99
N ALA A 51 6.65 -10.71 22.57
CA ALA A 51 7.61 -11.40 23.42
C ALA A 51 8.41 -10.35 24.20
N ARG A 52 8.40 -10.45 25.54
CA ARG A 52 9.05 -9.49 26.44
C ARG A 52 10.10 -10.20 27.27
N THR A 53 11.29 -9.62 27.33
CA THR A 53 12.30 -9.90 28.36
C THR A 53 12.54 -8.63 29.17
N ASN A 54 13.34 -8.70 30.23
CA ASN A 54 13.73 -7.49 30.98
C ASN A 54 14.51 -6.46 30.14
N ARG A 55 15.00 -6.84 28.96
CA ARG A 55 15.87 -6.00 28.12
C ARG A 55 15.34 -5.75 26.71
N SER A 56 14.40 -6.56 26.23
CA SER A 56 13.95 -6.50 24.84
C SER A 56 12.45 -6.73 24.70
N VAL A 57 11.89 -6.08 23.68
CA VAL A 57 10.55 -6.32 23.17
C VAL A 57 10.68 -6.77 21.73
N ALA A 58 9.99 -7.85 21.37
CA ALA A 58 9.94 -8.36 20.01
C ALA A 58 8.52 -8.80 19.66
N LEU A 59 8.17 -8.77 18.38
CA LEU A 59 6.88 -9.28 17.92
C LEU A 59 6.87 -10.82 17.90
N THR A 60 5.78 -11.41 18.38
CA THR A 60 5.49 -12.84 18.13
C THR A 60 5.04 -13.04 16.67
N ALA A 61 4.83 -14.29 16.25
CA ALA A 61 4.21 -14.55 14.95
C ALA A 61 2.80 -13.95 14.85
N ALA A 62 1.99 -14.12 15.91
CA ALA A 62 0.68 -13.48 16.02
C ALA A 62 0.79 -11.95 16.02
N GLY A 63 1.77 -11.38 16.71
CA GLY A 63 2.02 -9.93 16.71
C GLY A 63 2.38 -9.37 15.35
N ARG A 64 3.18 -10.09 14.54
CA ARG A 64 3.51 -9.66 13.18
C ARG A 64 2.28 -9.60 12.29
N GLN A 65 1.44 -10.63 12.31
CA GLN A 65 0.19 -10.63 11.54
C GLN A 65 -0.75 -9.53 12.04
N PHE A 66 -0.96 -9.44 13.36
CA PHE A 66 -1.84 -8.46 13.97
C PHE A 66 -1.37 -7.01 13.71
N LEU A 67 -0.07 -6.77 13.53
CA LEU A 67 0.47 -5.46 13.14
C LEU A 67 0.02 -5.06 11.73
N VAL A 68 0.08 -5.99 10.78
CA VAL A 68 -0.40 -5.75 9.39
C VAL A 68 -1.88 -5.41 9.43
N ASP A 69 -2.67 -6.22 10.13
CA ASP A 69 -4.12 -6.04 10.22
C ASP A 69 -4.49 -4.73 10.95
N SER A 70 -3.78 -4.41 12.04
CA SER A 70 -3.98 -3.16 12.80
C SER A 70 -3.73 -1.92 11.95
N ARG A 71 -2.66 -1.92 11.15
CA ARG A 71 -2.34 -0.81 10.23
C ARG A 71 -3.42 -0.66 9.17
N HIS A 72 -3.90 -1.78 8.62
CA HIS A 72 -4.96 -1.77 7.62
C HIS A 72 -6.26 -1.18 8.19
N ILE A 73 -6.71 -1.64 9.37
CA ILE A 73 -7.90 -1.12 10.05
C ILE A 73 -7.79 0.38 10.32
N LEU A 74 -6.63 0.84 10.84
CA LEU A 74 -6.42 2.26 11.11
C LEU A 74 -6.43 3.11 9.83
N SER A 75 -5.89 2.59 8.72
CA SER A 75 -5.99 3.24 7.41
C SER A 75 -7.44 3.36 6.95
N LEU A 76 -8.24 2.28 7.05
CA LEU A 76 -9.64 2.30 6.66
C LEU A 76 -10.46 3.34 7.44
N VAL A 77 -10.18 3.49 8.74
CA VAL A 77 -10.83 4.52 9.57
C VAL A 77 -10.43 5.92 9.12
N ASN A 78 -9.15 6.17 8.86
CA ASN A 78 -8.67 7.47 8.39
C ASN A 78 -9.28 7.81 7.01
N ASP A 79 -9.32 6.84 6.10
CA ASP A 79 -9.92 6.99 4.77
C ASP A 79 -11.43 7.30 4.88
N ALA A 80 -12.14 6.64 5.82
CA ALA A 80 -13.56 6.91 6.06
C ALA A 80 -13.82 8.33 6.62
N ALA A 81 -12.98 8.78 7.56
CA ALA A 81 -13.07 10.14 8.10
C ALA A 81 -12.81 11.20 7.01
N ALA A 82 -11.77 10.99 6.19
CA ALA A 82 -11.44 11.89 5.08
C ALA A 82 -12.57 11.97 4.04
N ARG A 83 -13.21 10.83 3.70
CA ARG A 83 -14.39 10.82 2.82
C ARG A 83 -15.55 11.65 3.38
N ALA A 84 -15.86 11.49 4.67
CA ALA A 84 -16.95 12.24 5.29
C ALA A 84 -16.66 13.76 5.30
N GLU A 85 -15.42 14.15 5.60
CA GLU A 85 -14.99 15.54 5.58
C GLU A 85 -15.10 16.15 4.17
N ARG A 86 -14.63 15.43 3.14
CA ARG A 86 -14.69 15.89 1.74
C ARG A 86 -16.13 16.06 1.24
N LEU A 87 -17.01 15.12 1.54
CA LEU A 87 -18.45 15.24 1.24
C LEU A 87 -19.07 16.46 1.94
N HIS A 88 -18.67 16.73 3.19
CA HIS A 88 -19.11 17.92 3.91
C HIS A 88 -18.61 19.22 3.27
N GLN A 89 -17.37 19.23 2.76
CA GLN A 89 -16.76 20.38 2.07
C GLN A 89 -17.31 20.60 0.64
N GLY A 90 -18.24 19.74 0.18
CA GLY A 90 -18.87 19.90 -1.13
C GLY A 90 -18.02 19.38 -2.29
N GLU A 91 -17.02 18.54 -2.02
CA GLU A 91 -16.38 17.79 -3.09
C GLU A 91 -17.42 16.89 -3.79
N ALA A 92 -17.44 16.95 -5.12
CA ALA A 92 -18.42 16.25 -5.96
C ALA A 92 -18.25 14.73 -5.92
N GLY A 93 -17.09 14.23 -5.48
CA GLY A 93 -16.81 12.80 -5.32
C GLY A 93 -15.33 12.50 -5.10
N GLU A 94 -15.01 11.21 -4.97
CA GLU A 94 -13.64 10.69 -4.89
C GLU A 94 -13.46 9.59 -5.94
N ILE A 95 -12.25 9.51 -6.52
CA ILE A 95 -11.81 8.39 -7.35
C ILE A 95 -10.48 7.84 -6.82
N ARG A 96 -10.42 6.52 -6.60
CA ARG A 96 -9.28 5.80 -6.02
C ARG A 96 -8.64 4.92 -7.08
N ILE A 97 -7.40 5.23 -7.45
CA ILE A 97 -6.71 4.64 -8.59
C ILE A 97 -5.48 3.88 -8.10
N GLY A 98 -5.45 2.57 -8.33
CA GLY A 98 -4.26 1.74 -8.18
C GLY A 98 -3.41 1.79 -9.45
N PHE A 99 -2.09 1.76 -9.33
CA PHE A 99 -1.21 1.71 -10.51
C PHE A 99 0.10 0.96 -10.23
N THR A 100 0.63 0.27 -11.25
CA THR A 100 1.99 -0.30 -11.19
C THR A 100 3.05 0.79 -11.29
N SER A 101 4.21 0.62 -10.67
CA SER A 101 5.32 1.60 -10.63
C SER A 101 5.69 2.25 -11.97
N SER A 102 5.57 1.53 -13.11
CA SER A 102 5.86 2.07 -14.45
C SER A 102 4.76 2.96 -15.03
N ALA A 103 3.52 2.84 -14.56
CA ALA A 103 2.36 3.49 -15.18
C ALA A 103 2.42 5.03 -15.20
N PRO A 104 2.90 5.74 -14.15
CA PRO A 104 3.00 7.20 -14.18
C PRO A 104 3.99 7.73 -15.25
N PHE A 105 4.97 6.92 -15.65
CA PHE A 105 5.94 7.29 -16.69
C PHE A 105 5.36 7.19 -18.11
N ILE A 106 4.20 6.56 -18.27
CA ILE A 106 3.47 6.54 -19.53
C ILE A 106 2.84 7.92 -19.74
N ARG A 107 3.22 8.59 -20.82
CA ARG A 107 2.73 9.94 -21.15
C ARG A 107 1.20 10.01 -21.21
N ALA A 108 0.55 9.02 -21.81
CA ALA A 108 -0.91 8.98 -21.92
C ALA A 108 -1.59 8.95 -20.53
N VAL A 109 -1.05 8.16 -19.59
CA VAL A 109 -1.58 8.06 -18.22
C VAL A 109 -1.39 9.37 -17.46
N SER A 110 -0.17 9.90 -17.40
CA SER A 110 0.13 11.15 -16.67
C SER A 110 -0.61 12.36 -17.24
N HIS A 111 -0.75 12.43 -18.57
CA HIS A 111 -1.56 13.45 -19.22
C HIS A 111 -3.04 13.33 -18.85
N THR A 112 -3.59 12.12 -18.83
CA THR A 112 -4.99 11.86 -18.45
C THR A 112 -5.26 12.27 -17.00
N PHE A 113 -4.38 11.92 -16.05
CA PHE A 113 -4.52 12.36 -14.66
C PHE A 113 -4.51 13.88 -14.51
N SER A 114 -3.65 14.56 -15.28
CA SER A 114 -3.57 16.02 -15.29
C SER A 114 -4.86 16.65 -15.84
N LEU A 115 -5.36 16.15 -16.98
CA LEU A 115 -6.61 16.61 -17.59
C LEU A 115 -7.82 16.37 -16.68
N PHE A 116 -7.88 15.21 -16.02
CA PHE A 116 -8.97 14.89 -15.10
C PHE A 116 -9.02 15.88 -13.93
N ARG A 117 -7.88 16.16 -13.29
CA ARG A 117 -7.82 17.14 -12.19
C ARG A 117 -8.24 18.54 -12.61
N GLN A 118 -7.93 18.94 -13.85
CA GLN A 118 -8.35 20.24 -14.39
C GLN A 118 -9.85 20.29 -14.72
N SER A 119 -10.38 19.20 -15.28
CA SER A 119 -11.78 19.13 -15.73
C SER A 119 -12.75 18.90 -14.57
N TYR A 120 -12.29 18.25 -13.50
CA TYR A 120 -13.08 17.90 -12.31
C TYR A 120 -12.38 18.35 -11.03
N PRO A 121 -12.20 19.66 -10.81
CA PRO A 121 -11.45 20.18 -9.65
C PRO A 121 -12.13 19.87 -8.30
N GLY A 122 -13.43 19.58 -8.30
CA GLY A 122 -14.17 19.14 -7.12
C GLY A 122 -14.12 17.64 -6.86
N VAL A 123 -13.41 16.84 -7.66
CA VAL A 123 -13.27 15.39 -7.45
C VAL A 123 -11.88 15.10 -6.90
N HIS A 124 -11.82 14.51 -5.70
CA HIS A 124 -10.56 14.10 -5.12
C HIS A 124 -10.02 12.85 -5.80
N MET A 125 -8.77 12.91 -6.27
CA MET A 125 -8.09 11.78 -6.87
C MET A 125 -7.07 11.20 -5.90
N GLN A 126 -7.38 10.06 -5.31
CA GLN A 126 -6.45 9.28 -4.49
C GLN A 126 -5.73 8.26 -5.38
N THR A 127 -4.40 8.20 -5.31
CA THR A 127 -3.60 7.26 -6.11
C THR A 127 -2.75 6.38 -5.20
N ARG A 128 -2.67 5.08 -5.48
CA ARG A 128 -1.86 4.11 -4.72
C ARG A 128 -0.97 3.29 -5.67
N GLU A 129 0.33 3.31 -5.42
CA GLU A 129 1.29 2.47 -6.15
C GLU A 129 1.26 1.05 -5.59
N MET A 130 0.90 0.07 -6.42
CA MET A 130 0.73 -1.35 -6.05
C MET A 130 0.98 -2.24 -7.28
N ASN A 131 1.52 -3.45 -7.10
CA ASN A 131 1.69 -4.35 -8.24
C ASN A 131 0.31 -4.91 -8.72
N THR A 132 0.25 -5.49 -9.93
CA THR A 132 -1.01 -5.97 -10.51
C THR A 132 -1.78 -6.92 -9.58
N ARG A 133 -1.08 -7.85 -8.92
CA ARG A 133 -1.71 -8.87 -8.07
C ARG A 133 -2.31 -8.24 -6.81
N GLU A 134 -1.61 -7.29 -6.22
CA GLU A 134 -2.06 -6.58 -5.01
C GLU A 134 -3.30 -5.70 -5.25
N GLN A 135 -3.54 -5.28 -6.49
CA GLN A 135 -4.71 -4.46 -6.83
C GLN A 135 -6.02 -5.26 -6.94
N ILE A 136 -5.98 -6.58 -7.19
CA ILE A 136 -7.17 -7.38 -7.51
C ILE A 136 -8.19 -7.41 -6.36
N ALA A 137 -7.74 -7.72 -5.14
CA ALA A 137 -8.64 -7.78 -3.99
C ALA A 137 -9.25 -6.39 -3.66
N PRO A 138 -8.45 -5.31 -3.55
CA PRO A 138 -8.98 -3.95 -3.37
C PRO A 138 -9.98 -3.51 -4.45
N LEU A 139 -9.81 -3.92 -5.72
CA LEU A 139 -10.78 -3.63 -6.77
C LEU A 139 -12.11 -4.35 -6.55
N ASN A 140 -12.06 -5.65 -6.23
CA ASN A 140 -13.27 -6.43 -5.96
C ASN A 140 -14.01 -5.96 -4.69
N GLU A 141 -13.27 -5.51 -3.68
CA GLU A 141 -13.82 -5.02 -2.41
C GLU A 141 -14.30 -3.57 -2.49
N GLY A 142 -14.12 -2.89 -3.64
CA GLY A 142 -14.46 -1.48 -3.80
C GLY A 142 -13.60 -0.55 -2.93
N VAL A 143 -12.39 -0.98 -2.56
CA VAL A 143 -11.36 -0.15 -1.92
C VAL A 143 -10.62 0.67 -3.00
N LEU A 144 -10.46 0.12 -4.20
CA LEU A 144 -10.04 0.84 -5.40
C LEU A 144 -11.21 0.91 -6.40
N ASP A 145 -11.29 2.01 -7.13
CA ASP A 145 -12.28 2.21 -8.19
C ASP A 145 -11.72 1.82 -9.56
N ILE A 146 -10.43 2.13 -9.80
CA ILE A 146 -9.73 1.86 -11.07
C ILE A 146 -8.34 1.28 -10.78
N GLY A 147 -7.91 0.30 -11.59
CA GLY A 147 -6.54 -0.23 -11.57
C GLY A 147 -5.85 -0.08 -12.91
N LEU A 148 -4.63 0.49 -12.91
CA LEU A 148 -3.71 0.48 -14.04
C LEU A 148 -2.77 -0.71 -13.89
N LEU A 149 -3.10 -1.78 -14.61
CA LEU A 149 -2.54 -3.12 -14.44
C LEU A 149 -1.62 -3.50 -15.61
N ARG A 150 -0.75 -4.48 -15.35
CA ARG A 150 0.12 -5.12 -16.37
C ARG A 150 -0.14 -6.61 -16.45
N ASN A 151 -0.18 -7.13 -17.69
CA ASN A 151 -0.14 -8.53 -18.12
C ASN A 151 -0.26 -9.57 -16.99
N THR A 152 -1.48 -9.77 -16.50
CA THR A 152 -1.85 -10.86 -15.59
C THR A 152 -3.25 -11.33 -15.97
N PRO A 153 -3.54 -12.64 -15.97
CA PRO A 153 -4.92 -13.11 -16.05
C PRO A 153 -5.74 -12.46 -14.95
N LEU A 154 -6.77 -11.70 -15.33
CA LEU A 154 -7.67 -11.06 -14.39
C LEU A 154 -8.91 -11.93 -14.20
N PRO A 155 -9.48 -11.99 -12.98
CA PRO A 155 -10.72 -12.71 -12.73
C PRO A 155 -11.89 -12.07 -13.51
N ASP A 156 -12.90 -12.87 -13.84
CA ASP A 156 -14.09 -12.41 -14.57
C ASP A 156 -14.96 -11.43 -13.75
N THR A 157 -14.66 -11.27 -12.46
CA THR A 157 -15.29 -10.26 -11.59
C THR A 157 -14.89 -8.83 -11.95
N LEU A 158 -13.86 -8.64 -12.78
CA LEU A 158 -13.34 -7.34 -13.16
C LEU A 158 -13.55 -7.09 -14.66
N ASN A 159 -14.13 -5.94 -14.98
CA ASN A 159 -14.11 -5.41 -16.34
C ASN A 159 -12.71 -4.86 -16.65
N ARG A 160 -12.25 -5.07 -17.89
CA ARG A 160 -10.95 -4.60 -18.35
C ARG A 160 -11.00 -4.03 -19.75
N GLU A 161 -10.18 -3.02 -19.99
CA GLU A 161 -9.97 -2.43 -21.30
C GLU A 161 -8.47 -2.21 -21.52
N VAL A 162 -8.00 -2.49 -22.73
CA VAL A 162 -6.60 -2.28 -23.09
C VAL A 162 -6.42 -0.82 -23.49
N ILE A 163 -5.71 -0.05 -22.66
CA ILE A 163 -5.45 1.37 -22.92
C ILE A 163 -4.20 1.63 -23.77
N LEU A 164 -3.21 0.72 -23.72
CA LEU A 164 -1.92 0.88 -24.39
C LEU A 164 -1.19 -0.46 -24.48
N HIS A 165 -0.48 -0.67 -25.59
CA HIS A 165 0.56 -1.69 -25.72
C HIS A 165 1.93 -1.00 -25.68
N GLU A 166 2.84 -1.51 -24.84
CA GLU A 166 4.21 -1.02 -24.75
C GLU A 166 5.19 -2.13 -25.15
N PRO A 167 6.18 -1.82 -26.00
CA PRO A 167 7.21 -2.79 -26.33
C PRO A 167 8.13 -3.01 -25.12
N LEU A 168 8.53 -4.26 -24.90
CA LEU A 168 9.65 -4.55 -24.02
C LEU A 168 10.95 -4.20 -24.74
N MET A 169 11.78 -3.37 -24.12
CA MET A 169 13.02 -2.86 -24.72
C MET A 169 14.23 -3.37 -23.94
N ALA A 170 15.30 -3.73 -24.65
CA ALA A 170 16.58 -4.05 -24.03
C ALA A 170 17.38 -2.77 -23.77
N MET A 171 17.85 -2.58 -22.53
CA MET A 171 18.74 -1.47 -22.19
C MET A 171 20.18 -1.99 -22.17
N ILE A 172 21.00 -1.50 -23.11
CA ILE A 172 22.33 -2.06 -23.39
C ILE A 172 23.37 -0.93 -23.25
N PRO A 173 24.51 -1.16 -22.58
CA PRO A 173 25.61 -0.18 -22.54
C PRO A 173 26.05 0.21 -23.95
N ARG A 174 26.37 1.50 -24.16
CA ARG A 174 26.69 2.05 -25.49
C ARG A 174 27.86 1.33 -26.17
N GLU A 175 28.82 0.86 -25.38
CA GLU A 175 30.04 0.20 -25.83
C GLU A 175 29.83 -1.31 -26.10
N HIS A 176 28.66 -1.86 -25.75
CA HIS A 176 28.37 -3.27 -25.93
C HIS A 176 28.18 -3.63 -27.41
N ARG A 177 28.62 -4.83 -27.80
CA ARG A 177 28.52 -5.34 -29.19
C ARG A 177 27.08 -5.28 -29.72
N LEU A 178 26.09 -5.58 -28.88
CA LEU A 178 24.67 -5.57 -29.27
C LEU A 178 24.08 -4.14 -29.41
N ALA A 179 24.73 -3.11 -28.86
CA ALA A 179 24.25 -1.73 -28.97
C ALA A 179 24.36 -1.15 -30.40
N GLN A 180 25.16 -1.80 -31.26
CA GLN A 180 25.27 -1.44 -32.68
C GLN A 180 24.13 -2.01 -33.53
N LYS A 181 23.29 -2.87 -32.95
CA LYS A 181 22.17 -3.51 -33.66
C LYS A 181 20.88 -2.72 -33.47
N PRO A 182 20.08 -2.51 -34.54
CA PRO A 182 18.80 -1.82 -34.43
C PRO A 182 17.73 -2.67 -33.71
N VAL A 183 17.88 -4.00 -33.74
CA VAL A 183 17.00 -4.96 -33.07
C VAL A 183 17.86 -6.06 -32.47
N VAL A 184 17.54 -6.49 -31.26
CA VAL A 184 18.21 -7.57 -30.54
C VAL A 184 17.19 -8.65 -30.22
N SER A 185 17.50 -9.89 -30.54
CA SER A 185 16.64 -11.04 -30.23
C SER A 185 16.81 -11.52 -28.80
N LEU A 186 15.80 -12.21 -28.25
CA LEU A 186 15.90 -12.83 -26.93
C LEU A 186 17.01 -13.88 -26.85
N THR A 187 17.26 -14.62 -27.93
CA THR A 187 18.35 -15.60 -28.00
C THR A 187 19.72 -14.94 -27.88
N GLU A 188 19.92 -13.76 -28.48
CA GLU A 188 21.18 -13.04 -28.34
C GLU A 188 21.38 -12.47 -26.93
N LEU A 189 20.30 -12.06 -26.26
CA LEU A 189 20.34 -11.60 -24.87
C LEU A 189 20.55 -12.74 -23.88
N ALA A 190 20.11 -13.96 -24.20
CA ALA A 190 20.25 -15.12 -23.33
C ALA A 190 21.72 -15.49 -23.04
N GLU A 191 22.63 -15.08 -23.92
CA GLU A 191 24.08 -15.32 -23.79
C GLU A 191 24.81 -14.21 -23.01
N GLU A 192 24.12 -13.12 -22.66
CA GLU A 192 24.71 -11.95 -21.99
C GLU A 192 24.32 -11.90 -20.49
N PRO A 193 25.14 -11.31 -19.60
CA PRO A 193 24.77 -11.13 -18.20
C PRO A 193 23.55 -10.22 -18.06
N PHE A 194 22.56 -10.64 -17.26
CA PHE A 194 21.29 -9.94 -17.06
C PHE A 194 21.16 -9.39 -15.64
N VAL A 195 20.53 -8.22 -15.51
CA VAL A 195 20.18 -7.57 -14.22
C VAL A 195 18.67 -7.57 -14.04
#